data_AF-A0A8I7BE29-F1
#
_entry.id   AF-A0A8I7BE29-F1
#
_cell.length_a   1.000
_cell.length_b   1.000
_cell.length_c   1.000
_cell.angle_alpha   90.00
_cell.angle_beta   90.00
_cell.angle_gamma   90.00
#
_symmetry.space_group_name_H-M   'P 1'
#
loop_
_entity.id
_entity.type
_entity.pdbx_description
1 polymer ?
#
loop_
_entity_poly.entity_id
_entity_poly.type
_entity_poly.pdbx_seq_one_letter_code
_entity_poly.pdbx_strand_id
1 'polypeptide(L)'
;MPKDIAPLIYEASMRKNWKVREALKDNAWILKIKPSINVSVEHISQFLALWILLNEVHFAELSEDDIIWKHTTSGHYSVASAYKAQFLGMVLSPMDKMVWKAWAPPKVRFFSWLILQDRIWTTDRLAKRGWPNCDLSPLCKRVQECGPHLFYKCRFFGQL
;
A
#
# COMPACT_ATOMS: atom_id res chain seq x y z
N MET A 1 4.94 4.61 13.90
CA MET A 1 4.08 4.19 15.03
C MET A 1 4.90 3.31 15.96
N PRO A 2 4.57 3.18 17.26
CA PRO A 2 5.36 2.36 18.19
C PRO A 2 5.60 0.92 17.71
N LYS A 3 4.62 0.32 17.02
CA LYS A 3 4.74 -0.99 16.37
C LYS A 3 5.81 -1.09 15.27
N ASP A 4 6.17 0.04 14.66
CA ASP A 4 7.18 0.10 13.59
C ASP A 4 8.60 0.28 14.17
N ILE A 5 8.69 0.76 15.42
CA ILE A 5 9.96 1.06 16.12
C ILE A 5 10.32 -0.07 17.09
N ALA A 6 9.34 -0.54 17.85
CA ALA A 6 9.50 -1.53 18.92
C ALA A 6 8.35 -2.57 18.85
N PRO A 7 8.32 -3.43 17.81
CA PRO A 7 7.21 -4.37 17.57
C PRO A 7 6.95 -5.34 18.72
N LEU A 8 7.99 -5.87 19.37
CA LEU A 8 7.85 -6.82 20.49
C LEU A 8 7.28 -6.13 21.74
N ILE A 9 7.69 -4.89 21.99
CA ILE A 9 7.13 -4.07 23.08
C ILE A 9 5.67 -3.72 22.80
N TYR A 10 5.35 -3.41 21.53
CA TYR A 10 3.97 -3.17 21.11
C TYR A 10 3.10 -4.44 21.26
N GLU A 11 3.64 -5.62 20.95
CA GLU A 11 2.95 -6.89 21.15
C GLU A 11 2.68 -7.15 22.63
N ALA A 12 3.70 -6.98 23.47
CA ALA A 12 3.65 -7.12 24.93
C ALA A 12 2.77 -6.05 25.63
N SER A 13 2.45 -4.95 24.95
CA SER A 13 1.60 -3.88 25.50
C SER A 13 0.14 -4.33 25.68
N MET A 14 -0.37 -4.09 26.88
CA MET A 14 -1.77 -4.30 27.27
C MET A 14 -2.71 -3.25 26.70
N ARG A 15 -2.20 -2.07 26.33
CA ARG A 15 -3.02 -0.94 25.88
C ARG A 15 -2.49 -0.38 24.56
N LYS A 16 -3.09 -0.82 23.46
CA LYS A 16 -2.70 -0.42 22.09
C LYS A 16 -3.33 0.90 21.63
N ASN A 17 -4.47 1.28 22.23
CA ASN A 17 -5.23 2.50 21.88
C ASN A 17 -5.15 3.56 22.98
N TRP A 18 -4.04 3.63 23.71
CA TRP A 18 -3.87 4.59 24.81
C TRP A 18 -3.38 5.94 24.29
N LYS A 19 -3.89 7.04 24.86
CA LYS A 19 -3.39 8.38 24.55
C LYS A 19 -1.95 8.52 25.00
N VAL A 20 -1.09 8.99 24.10
CA VAL A 20 0.36 9.15 24.39
C VAL A 20 0.58 10.08 25.58
N ARG A 21 -0.18 11.19 25.68
CA ARG A 21 -0.16 12.11 26.82
C ARG A 21 -0.37 11.42 28.17
N GLU A 22 -1.35 10.52 28.24
CA GLU A 22 -1.65 9.77 29.48
C GLU A 22 -0.60 8.70 29.75
N ALA A 23 -0.08 8.07 28.70
CA ALA A 23 0.90 7.01 28.79
C ALA A 23 2.26 7.51 29.28
N LEU A 24 2.64 8.74 28.91
CA LEU A 24 3.90 9.36 29.33
C LEU A 24 3.87 9.95 30.74
N LYS A 25 2.68 10.28 31.26
CA LYS A 25 2.54 10.75 32.64
C LYS A 25 3.12 9.71 33.60
N ASP A 26 4.10 10.12 34.40
CA ASP A 26 4.80 9.29 35.39
C ASP A 26 5.33 7.96 34.83
N ASN A 27 5.69 7.93 33.53
CA ASN A 27 6.12 6.73 32.81
C ASN A 27 5.13 5.56 32.90
N ALA A 28 3.83 5.84 33.00
CA ALA A 28 2.80 4.83 33.21
C ALA A 28 2.70 3.78 32.09
N TRP A 29 3.24 4.06 30.90
CA TRP A 29 3.37 3.14 29.78
C TRP A 29 4.20 1.89 30.11
N ILE A 30 5.27 1.99 30.91
CA ILE A 30 6.09 0.82 31.30
C ILE A 30 5.22 -0.21 32.02
N LEU A 31 4.37 0.26 32.93
CA LEU A 31 3.49 -0.59 33.75
C LEU A 31 2.45 -1.34 32.92
N LYS A 32 2.26 -0.98 31.65
CA LYS A 32 1.33 -1.62 30.73
C LYS A 32 2.02 -2.54 29.73
N ILE A 33 3.31 -2.79 29.89
CA ILE A 33 4.04 -3.83 29.16
C ILE A 33 4.00 -5.09 30.01
N LYS A 34 3.40 -6.16 29.48
CA LYS A 34 3.47 -7.48 30.14
C LYS A 34 4.86 -8.06 29.93
N PRO A 35 5.57 -8.46 30.99
CA PRO A 35 6.76 -9.28 30.84
C PRO A 35 6.37 -10.58 30.12
N SER A 36 6.99 -10.84 28.98
CA SER A 36 6.90 -12.16 28.35
C SER A 36 7.70 -13.14 29.22
N ILE A 37 7.27 -14.41 29.27
CA ILE A 37 7.98 -15.47 30.03
C ILE A 37 9.43 -15.63 29.50
N ASN A 38 9.65 -15.32 28.22
CA ASN A 38 10.94 -15.40 27.53
C ASN A 38 11.39 -14.01 27.05
N VAL A 39 11.78 -13.12 27.98
CA VAL A 39 12.39 -11.83 27.61
C VAL A 39 13.74 -12.08 26.93
N SER A 40 13.84 -11.71 25.66
CA SER A 40 15.09 -11.78 24.91
C SER A 40 15.84 -10.43 24.92
N VAL A 41 17.11 -10.45 24.51
CA VAL A 41 17.91 -9.23 24.32
C VAL A 41 17.22 -8.22 23.38
N GLU A 42 16.48 -8.73 22.39
CA GLU A 42 15.73 -7.90 21.44
C GLU A 42 14.54 -7.16 22.10
N HIS A 43 13.93 -7.72 23.14
CA HIS A 43 12.93 -6.98 23.91
C HIS A 43 13.58 -5.81 24.64
N ILE A 44 14.78 -6.03 25.21
CA ILE A 44 15.51 -5.00 25.96
C ILE A 44 15.97 -3.88 25.02
N SER A 45 16.50 -4.21 23.85
CA SER A 45 16.93 -3.21 22.84
C SER A 45 15.76 -2.34 22.38
N GLN A 46 14.63 -2.96 22.04
CA GLN A 46 13.42 -2.24 21.62
C GLN A 46 12.83 -1.38 22.74
N PHE A 47 12.85 -1.87 23.98
CA PHE A 47 12.42 -1.09 25.14
C PHE A 47 13.26 0.17 25.31
N LEU A 48 14.60 0.04 25.28
CA LEU A 48 15.52 1.17 25.41
C LEU A 48 15.38 2.17 24.25
N ALA A 49 15.25 1.67 23.01
CA ALA A 49 15.05 2.51 21.84
C ALA A 49 13.75 3.34 21.98
N LEU A 50 12.66 2.69 22.39
CA LEU A 50 11.39 3.37 22.63
C LEU A 50 11.50 4.37 23.80
N TRP A 51 12.17 4.00 24.88
CA TRP A 51 12.39 4.86 26.05
C TRP A 51 13.09 6.16 25.68
N ILE A 52 14.19 6.07 24.93
CA ILE A 52 14.97 7.23 24.49
C ILE A 52 14.10 8.17 23.65
N LEU A 53 13.39 7.62 22.65
CA LEU A 53 12.52 8.42 21.77
C LEU A 53 11.37 9.09 22.52
N LEU A 54 10.77 8.41 23.49
CA LEU A 54 9.69 8.96 24.29
C LEU A 54 10.16 10.05 25.26
N ASN A 55 11.42 9.99 25.70
CA ASN A 55 12.01 11.00 26.57
C ASN A 55 12.26 12.34 25.85
N GLU A 56 12.35 12.34 24.52
CA GLU A 56 12.45 13.55 23.68
C GLU A 56 11.07 14.21 23.44
N VAL A 57 9.97 13.56 23.82
CA VAL A 57 8.62 14.08 23.61
C VAL A 57 8.23 15.02 24.75
N HIS A 58 8.15 16.31 24.45
CA HIS A 58 7.65 17.34 25.36
C HIS A 58 6.29 17.86 24.89
N PHE A 59 5.29 17.80 25.77
CA PHE A 59 3.96 18.37 25.49
C PHE A 59 3.86 19.79 26.02
N ALA A 60 3.32 20.70 25.23
CA ALA A 60 2.80 21.96 25.76
C ALA A 60 1.40 21.69 26.34
N GLU A 61 1.19 21.97 27.63
CA GLU A 61 -0.04 21.59 28.35
C GLU A 61 -1.33 22.16 27.74
N LEU A 62 -1.21 23.33 27.09
CA LEU A 62 -2.31 24.10 26.54
C LEU A 62 -2.42 24.03 25.01
N SER A 63 -1.56 23.27 24.31
CA SER A 63 -1.65 23.13 22.86
C SER A 63 -2.64 22.02 22.47
N GLU A 64 -3.47 22.30 21.47
CA GLU A 64 -4.26 21.27 20.78
C GLU A 64 -3.39 20.44 19.84
N ASP A 65 -3.84 19.21 19.53
CA ASP A 65 -3.16 18.34 18.58
C ASP A 65 -3.35 18.87 17.15
N ASP A 66 -2.28 18.88 16.35
CA ASP A 66 -2.33 19.24 14.93
C ASP A 66 -1.98 18.04 14.04
N ILE A 67 -2.57 18.00 12.84
CA ILE A 67 -2.38 16.91 11.88
C ILE A 67 -1.35 17.34 10.84
N ILE A 68 -0.17 16.71 10.91
CA ILE A 68 0.95 16.99 10.00
C ILE A 68 1.02 15.93 8.89
N TRP A 69 1.01 16.39 7.64
CA TRP A 69 1.18 15.53 6.46
C TRP A 69 2.65 15.12 6.27
N LYS A 70 2.97 13.88 6.66
CA LYS A 70 4.34 13.32 6.63
C LYS A 70 5.01 13.24 5.25
N HIS A 71 4.25 13.38 4.15
CA HIS A 71 4.79 13.26 2.79
C HIS A 71 5.16 14.61 2.17
N THR A 72 5.24 15.68 2.98
CA THR A 72 5.74 17.00 2.58
C THR A 72 6.59 17.59 3.70
N THR A 73 7.66 18.31 3.36
CA THR A 73 8.51 19.00 4.34
C THR A 73 7.79 20.14 5.06
N SER A 74 6.81 20.77 4.42
CA SER A 74 5.96 21.80 5.04
C SER A 74 4.93 21.23 6.02
N GLY A 75 4.73 19.91 6.03
CA GLY A 75 3.67 19.29 6.83
C GLY A 75 2.25 19.53 6.31
N HIS A 76 2.06 20.23 5.19
CA HIS A 76 0.73 20.54 4.67
C HIS A 76 0.21 19.49 3.68
N TYR A 77 -1.04 19.11 3.87
CA TYR A 77 -1.75 18.24 2.95
C TYR A 77 -2.08 18.96 1.63
N SER A 78 -2.02 18.22 0.52
CA SER A 78 -2.61 18.62 -0.75
C SER A 78 -3.05 17.38 -1.53
N VAL A 79 -4.04 17.52 -2.41
CA VAL A 79 -4.47 16.42 -3.29
C VAL A 79 -3.30 15.90 -4.13
N ALA A 80 -2.42 16.79 -4.58
CA ALA A 80 -1.24 16.44 -5.36
C ALA A 80 -0.20 15.63 -4.55
N SER A 81 0.05 16.01 -3.29
CA SER A 81 0.98 15.27 -2.41
C SER A 81 0.39 13.91 -2.00
N ALA A 82 -0.92 13.82 -1.79
CA ALA A 82 -1.62 12.57 -1.55
C ALA A 82 -1.54 11.61 -2.76
N TYR A 83 -1.81 12.12 -3.96
CA TYR A 83 -1.68 11.33 -5.19
C TYR A 83 -0.25 10.79 -5.33
N LYS A 84 0.77 11.64 -5.21
CA LYS A 84 2.18 11.19 -5.28
C LYS A 84 2.51 10.15 -4.21
N ALA A 85 1.99 10.30 -2.99
CA ALA A 85 2.21 9.36 -1.91
C ALA A 85 1.71 7.95 -2.23
N GLN A 86 0.64 7.81 -3.01
CA GLN A 86 0.15 6.51 -3.49
C GLN A 86 1.18 5.74 -4.32
N PHE A 87 2.12 6.45 -4.98
CA PHE A 87 3.15 5.86 -5.82
C PHE A 87 4.53 5.75 -5.15
N LEU A 88 4.65 6.09 -3.87
CA LEU A 88 5.90 5.92 -3.14
C LEU A 88 6.29 4.44 -3.06
N GLY A 89 7.53 4.13 -3.41
CA GLY A 89 8.05 2.77 -3.44
C GLY A 89 7.65 1.95 -4.68
N MET A 90 6.85 2.52 -5.60
CA MET A 90 6.56 1.86 -6.86
C MET A 90 7.67 2.09 -7.89
N VAL A 91 7.97 1.06 -8.68
CA VAL A 91 8.85 1.17 -9.85
C VAL A 91 8.04 1.67 -11.02
N LEU A 92 8.43 2.81 -11.59
CA LEU A 92 7.82 3.32 -12.81
C LEU A 92 8.13 2.39 -13.97
N SER A 93 7.09 1.95 -14.66
CA SER A 93 7.21 1.10 -15.83
C SER A 93 7.43 1.96 -17.08
N PRO A 94 8.36 1.61 -17.98
CA PRO A 94 8.59 2.34 -19.24
C PRO A 94 7.48 2.09 -20.29
N MET A 95 6.44 1.33 -19.92
CA MET A 95 5.36 0.90 -20.81
C MET A 95 4.57 2.07 -21.41
N ASP A 96 4.42 3.18 -20.69
CA ASP A 96 3.79 4.40 -21.21
C ASP A 96 4.56 4.94 -22.42
N LYS A 97 5.88 5.10 -22.28
CA LYS A 97 6.75 5.56 -23.36
C LYS A 97 6.76 4.57 -24.51
N MET A 98 6.80 3.26 -24.22
CA MET A 98 6.79 2.22 -25.25
C MET A 98 5.53 2.29 -26.12
N VAL A 99 4.34 2.45 -25.51
CA VAL A 99 3.09 2.57 -26.25
C VAL A 99 3.01 3.86 -27.06
N TRP A 100 3.31 5.00 -26.44
CA TRP A 100 3.10 6.29 -27.10
C TRP A 100 4.16 6.63 -28.14
N LYS A 101 5.36 6.06 -28.04
CA LYS A 101 6.43 6.19 -29.05
C LYS A 101 6.38 5.14 -30.15
N ALA A 102 5.62 4.06 -30.01
CA ALA A 102 5.51 3.01 -31.03
C ALA A 102 5.07 3.61 -32.37
N TRP A 103 5.70 3.22 -33.49
CA TRP A 103 5.25 3.64 -34.81
C TRP A 103 3.99 2.87 -35.20
N ALA A 104 2.84 3.39 -34.78
CA ALA A 104 1.54 2.77 -34.93
C ALA A 104 0.43 3.85 -35.03
N PRO A 105 -0.69 3.57 -35.71
CA PRO A 105 -1.83 4.48 -35.74
C PRO A 105 -2.34 4.83 -34.32
N PRO A 106 -2.92 6.03 -34.10
CA PRO A 106 -3.42 6.44 -32.79
C PRO A 106 -4.39 5.45 -32.14
N LYS A 107 -5.26 4.82 -32.95
CA LYS A 107 -6.21 3.79 -32.47
C LYS A 107 -5.50 2.58 -31.88
N VAL A 108 -4.39 2.15 -32.48
CA VAL A 108 -3.60 1.01 -32.00
C VAL A 108 -2.88 1.37 -30.70
N ARG A 109 -2.22 2.54 -30.63
CA ARG A 109 -1.58 3.02 -29.40
C ARG A 109 -2.57 3.12 -28.23
N PHE A 110 -3.74 3.70 -28.48
CA PHE A 110 -4.79 3.81 -27.47
C PHE A 110 -5.28 2.45 -27.00
N PHE A 111 -5.51 1.51 -27.92
CA PHE A 111 -5.90 0.15 -27.59
C PHE A 111 -4.82 -0.58 -26.76
N SER A 112 -3.55 -0.49 -27.15
CA SER A 112 -2.42 -1.03 -26.39
C SER A 112 -2.31 -0.43 -24.98
N TRP A 113 -2.58 0.87 -24.84
CA TRP A 113 -2.63 1.52 -23.53
C TRP A 113 -3.74 0.94 -22.65
N LEU A 114 -4.93 0.69 -23.21
CA LEU A 114 -6.00 0.03 -22.47
C LEU A 114 -5.60 -1.37 -22.03
N ILE A 115 -4.97 -2.18 -22.88
CA ILE A 115 -4.48 -3.51 -22.51
C ILE A 115 -3.53 -3.45 -21.30
N LEU A 116 -2.56 -2.53 -21.31
CA LEU A 116 -1.59 -2.39 -20.21
C LEU A 116 -2.21 -1.91 -18.90
N GLN A 117 -3.31 -1.15 -19.00
CA GLN A 117 -4.10 -0.72 -17.85
C GLN A 117 -5.14 -1.79 -17.43
N ASP A 118 -5.11 -2.97 -18.06
CA ASP A 118 -6.11 -4.03 -17.99
C ASP A 118 -7.51 -3.58 -18.45
N ARG A 119 -7.70 -2.40 -19.05
CA ARG A 119 -8.99 -1.73 -19.28
C ARG A 119 -9.83 -2.19 -20.47
N ILE A 120 -9.52 -3.32 -21.07
CA ILE A 120 -10.29 -3.88 -22.18
C ILE A 120 -11.54 -4.63 -21.69
N TRP A 121 -12.50 -4.85 -22.58
CA TRP A 121 -13.67 -5.66 -22.29
C TRP A 121 -13.37 -7.13 -22.57
N THR A 122 -13.02 -7.85 -21.51
CA THR A 122 -12.86 -9.31 -21.50
C THR A 122 -13.94 -9.95 -20.65
N THR A 123 -14.21 -11.24 -20.86
CA THR A 123 -15.28 -11.96 -20.14
C THR A 123 -15.12 -11.90 -18.62
N ASP A 124 -13.90 -11.95 -18.09
CA ASP A 124 -13.63 -11.79 -16.65
C ASP A 124 -14.10 -10.42 -16.10
N ARG A 125 -13.97 -9.35 -16.88
CA ARG A 125 -14.40 -8.00 -16.50
C ARG A 125 -15.90 -7.79 -16.65
N LEU A 126 -16.51 -8.43 -17.65
CA LEU A 126 -17.96 -8.48 -17.80
C LEU A 126 -18.59 -9.24 -16.62
N ALA A 127 -18.02 -10.39 -16.24
CA ALA A 127 -18.46 -11.19 -15.10
C ALA A 127 -18.39 -10.41 -13.78
N LYS A 128 -17.29 -9.67 -13.52
CA LYS A 128 -17.18 -8.78 -12.34
C LYS A 128 -18.26 -7.71 -12.25
N ARG A 129 -18.87 -7.33 -13.38
CA ARG A 129 -19.95 -6.34 -13.46
C ARG A 129 -21.34 -6.98 -13.51
N GLY A 130 -21.43 -8.31 -13.44
CA GLY A 130 -22.69 -9.05 -13.52
C GLY A 130 -23.33 -9.02 -14.90
N TRP A 131 -22.55 -8.77 -15.96
CA TRP A 131 -23.07 -8.72 -17.33
C TRP A 131 -23.08 -10.12 -17.95
N PRO A 132 -24.14 -10.49 -18.71
CA PRO A 132 -24.17 -11.75 -19.45
C PRO A 132 -22.97 -11.87 -20.36
N ASN A 133 -22.26 -12.98 -20.27
CA ASN A 133 -21.09 -13.26 -21.10
C ASN A 133 -20.92 -14.76 -21.29
N CYS A 134 -20.19 -15.15 -22.32
CA CYS A 134 -19.70 -16.51 -22.46
C CYS A 134 -18.39 -16.56 -21.69
N ASP A 135 -18.35 -17.26 -20.55
CA ASP A 135 -17.18 -17.25 -19.66
C ASP A 135 -15.87 -17.63 -20.36
N LEU A 136 -15.91 -18.30 -21.51
CA LEU A 136 -14.76 -18.84 -22.22
C LEU A 136 -14.23 -17.90 -23.31
N SER A 137 -12.91 -17.87 -23.47
CA SER A 137 -12.24 -17.13 -24.54
C SER A 137 -12.69 -17.57 -25.93
N PRO A 138 -12.97 -16.63 -26.85
CA PRO A 138 -13.39 -16.95 -28.21
C PRO A 138 -12.28 -17.66 -29.03
N LEU A 139 -11.01 -17.49 -28.64
CA LEU A 139 -9.87 -18.08 -29.32
C LEU A 139 -9.75 -19.58 -29.05
N CYS A 140 -9.66 -19.97 -27.77
CA CYS A 140 -9.43 -21.38 -27.41
C CYS A 140 -10.68 -22.11 -26.94
N LYS A 141 -11.75 -21.39 -26.55
CA LYS A 141 -12.98 -21.92 -25.96
C LYS A 141 -12.75 -22.88 -24.78
N ARG A 142 -11.69 -22.67 -24.00
CA ARG A 142 -11.28 -23.57 -22.90
C ARG A 142 -11.01 -22.85 -21.58
N VAL A 143 -10.42 -21.66 -21.65
CA VAL A 143 -10.01 -20.85 -20.49
C VAL A 143 -10.82 -19.56 -20.49
N GLN A 144 -11.11 -19.03 -19.30
CA GLN A 144 -11.77 -17.73 -19.18
C GLN A 144 -10.97 -16.63 -19.88
N GLU A 145 -11.67 -15.76 -20.61
CA GLU A 145 -11.04 -14.65 -21.29
C GLU A 145 -10.57 -13.60 -20.27
N CYS A 146 -9.29 -13.30 -20.31
CA CYS A 146 -8.69 -12.17 -19.63
C CYS A 146 -7.61 -11.56 -20.53
N GLY A 147 -7.20 -10.32 -20.27
CA GLY A 147 -6.21 -9.63 -21.11
C GLY A 147 -4.96 -10.46 -21.41
N PRO A 148 -4.29 -11.04 -20.39
CA PRO A 148 -3.15 -11.92 -20.63
C PRO A 148 -3.46 -13.13 -21.51
N HIS A 149 -4.60 -13.78 -21.31
CA HIS A 149 -5.00 -14.92 -22.13
C HIS A 149 -5.24 -14.50 -23.58
N LEU A 150 -5.96 -13.41 -23.80
CA LEU A 150 -6.26 -12.91 -25.13
C LEU A 150 -5.01 -12.51 -25.92
N PHE A 151 -4.00 -11.92 -25.26
CA PHE A 151 -2.87 -11.27 -25.96
C PHE A 151 -1.53 -12.01 -25.94
N TYR A 152 -1.31 -13.01 -25.10
CA TYR A 152 -0.03 -13.73 -25.14
C TYR A 152 -0.01 -15.12 -24.46
N LYS A 153 -1.00 -15.45 -23.61
CA LYS A 153 -1.06 -16.77 -22.97
C LYS A 153 -1.92 -17.78 -23.75
N CYS A 154 -2.80 -17.34 -24.65
CA CYS A 154 -3.57 -18.27 -25.46
C CYS A 154 -2.70 -18.88 -26.56
N ARG A 155 -2.72 -20.22 -26.67
CA ARG A 155 -1.99 -20.98 -27.69
C ARG A 155 -2.36 -20.63 -29.14
N PHE A 156 -3.50 -19.97 -29.35
CA PHE A 156 -4.01 -19.55 -30.66
C PHE A 156 -3.76 -18.06 -30.93
N PHE A 157 -3.13 -17.34 -30.01
CA PHE A 157 -2.72 -15.96 -30.24
C PHE A 157 -1.69 -15.90 -31.38
N GLY A 158 -1.92 -15.01 -32.34
CA GLY A 158 -1.03 -14.81 -33.50
C GLY A 158 -1.14 -15.86 -34.62
N GLN A 159 -2.16 -16.73 -34.59
CA GLN A 159 -2.39 -17.77 -35.61
C GLN A 159 -3.56 -17.44 -36.58
N LEU A 160 -4.02 -16.18 -36.58
CA LEU A 160 -5.10 -15.67 -37.42
C LEU A 160 -4.58 -14.64 -38.42
#